data_AF-A0A178WN00-F1
#
_entry.id   AF-A0A178WN00-F1
#
_cell.length_a   1.000
_cell.length_b   1.000
_cell.length_c   1.000
_cell.angle_alpha   90.00
_cell.angle_beta   90.00
_cell.angle_gamma   90.00
#
_symmetry.space_group_name_H-M   'P 1'
#
loop_
_entity.id
_entity.type
_entity.pdbx_description
1 polymer ?
#
loop_
_entity_poly.entity_id
_entity_poly.type
_entity_poly.pdbx_seq_one_letter_code
_entity_poly.pdbx_strand_id
1 'polypeptide(L)'
;MTSSNSKDPNQLQVILFFCSLYLIAIGQGGYKPCIKVFGADQFDGNDIKDAKDKSSYFNWLMFGSCVSILTFRLVSSYIQEDLSWSLGFGIPSVFMLLALFLFLLGTKTYRFSTAREGKKNPFARISHVFMAALKNRTQPDSYIANPNETLLTHQSSKQFRFLNKAAISCSFAEIEEAKAVLKLVPCG
;
A
#
# COMPACT_ATOMS: atom_id res chain seq x y z
N MET A 1 -44.55 29.10 18.97
CA MET A 1 -43.94 29.36 17.65
C MET A 1 -42.44 29.45 17.91
N THR A 2 -41.62 28.45 17.64
CA THR A 2 -41.28 27.89 16.34
C THR A 2 -41.01 26.38 16.43
N SER A 3 -41.68 25.61 15.57
CA SER A 3 -41.46 24.17 15.39
C SER A 3 -40.10 23.98 14.71
N SER A 4 -39.12 23.42 15.42
CA SER A 4 -37.83 23.02 14.87
C SER A 4 -38.02 21.75 14.03
N ASN A 5 -38.18 21.94 12.72
CA ASN A 5 -38.26 20.87 11.74
C ASN A 5 -36.86 20.22 11.60
N SER A 6 -36.57 19.23 12.44
CA SER A 6 -35.39 18.37 12.29
C SER A 6 -35.53 17.58 10.99
N LYS A 7 -34.87 18.05 9.93
CA LYS A 7 -34.69 17.26 8.70
C LYS A 7 -33.78 16.10 9.04
N ASP A 8 -34.28 14.88 8.89
CA ASP A 8 -33.44 13.69 8.92
C ASP A 8 -32.28 13.87 7.93
N PRO A 9 -31.04 13.54 8.31
CA PRO A 9 -29.91 13.65 7.40
C PRO A 9 -30.20 12.80 6.17
N ASN A 10 -30.07 13.41 4.99
CA ASN A 10 -30.27 12.73 3.72
C ASN A 10 -29.38 11.47 3.71
N GLN A 11 -29.96 10.28 3.58
CA GLN A 11 -29.22 9.01 3.68
C GLN A 11 -28.03 8.95 2.72
N LEU A 12 -28.13 9.59 1.55
CA LEU A 12 -27.03 9.72 0.60
C LEU A 12 -25.84 10.52 1.17
N GLN A 13 -26.08 11.58 1.93
CA GLN A 13 -25.02 12.38 2.55
C GLN A 13 -24.25 11.55 3.59
N VAL A 14 -24.97 10.73 4.36
CA VAL A 14 -24.37 9.83 5.36
C VAL A 14 -23.53 8.74 4.69
N ILE A 15 -24.06 8.10 3.64
CA ILE A 15 -23.33 7.06 2.89
C ILE A 15 -22.06 7.65 2.27
N LEU A 16 -22.16 8.80 1.58
CA LEU A 16 -21.02 9.46 0.97
C LEU A 16 -19.96 9.85 2.01
N PHE A 17 -20.38 10.33 3.18
CA PHE A 17 -19.48 10.63 4.29
C PHE A 17 -18.70 9.39 4.74
N PHE A 18 -19.36 8.28 5.04
CA PHE A 18 -18.67 7.04 5.43
C PHE A 18 -17.78 6.49 4.32
N CYS A 19 -18.24 6.49 3.07
CA CYS A 19 -17.41 6.09 1.93
C CYS A 19 -16.12 6.94 1.85
N SER A 20 -16.22 8.26 2.02
CA SER A 20 -15.05 9.14 2.03
C SER A 20 -14.08 8.82 3.17
N LEU A 21 -14.58 8.52 4.37
CA LEU A 21 -13.75 8.16 5.52
C LEU A 21 -13.00 6.85 5.28
N TYR A 22 -13.66 5.85 4.68
CA TYR A 22 -13.00 4.59 4.31
C TYR A 22 -11.93 4.79 3.24
N LEU A 23 -12.19 5.62 2.23
CA LEU A 23 -11.19 5.96 1.22
C LEU A 23 -9.98 6.67 1.82
N ILE A 24 -10.19 7.61 2.74
CA ILE A 24 -9.10 8.28 3.47
C ILE A 24 -8.31 7.26 4.30
N ALA A 25 -8.97 6.35 5.00
CA ALA A 25 -8.31 5.34 5.82
C ALA A 25 -7.42 4.41 4.97
N ILE A 26 -7.94 3.91 3.85
CA ILE A 26 -7.19 3.07 2.91
C ILE A 26 -6.02 3.85 2.31
N GLY A 27 -6.28 5.08 1.85
CA GLY A 27 -5.25 5.96 1.31
C GLY A 27 -4.12 6.18 2.32
N GLN A 28 -4.48 6.49 3.57
CA GLN A 28 -3.53 6.74 4.65
C GLN A 28 -2.70 5.49 5.03
N GLY A 29 -3.30 4.30 4.97
CA GLY A 29 -2.62 3.03 5.22
C GLY A 29 -1.58 2.67 4.16
N GLY A 30 -1.90 2.95 2.88
CA GLY A 30 -1.03 2.58 1.76
C GLY A 30 0.14 3.54 1.48
N TYR A 31 -0.09 4.86 1.57
CA TYR A 31 0.94 5.83 1.15
C TYR A 31 2.12 5.95 2.12
N LYS A 32 1.87 5.83 3.44
CA LYS A 32 2.92 6.00 4.48
C LYS A 32 4.09 5.02 4.35
N PRO A 33 3.87 3.70 4.19
CA PRO A 33 4.99 2.79 3.97
C PRO A 33 5.61 3.00 2.59
N CYS A 34 4.80 3.24 1.56
CA CYS A 34 5.26 3.41 0.17
C CYS A 34 6.25 4.56 0.04
N ILE A 35 5.95 5.75 0.58
CA ILE A 35 6.83 6.92 0.46
C ILE A 35 8.16 6.74 1.19
N LYS A 36 8.17 6.02 2.32
CA LYS A 36 9.40 5.75 3.08
C LYS A 36 10.30 4.77 2.37
N VAL A 37 9.74 3.69 1.82
CA VAL A 37 10.48 2.72 1.01
C VAL A 37 11.01 3.39 -0.26
N PHE A 38 10.16 4.16 -0.95
CA PHE A 38 10.56 4.92 -2.13
C PHE A 38 11.71 5.90 -1.83
N GLY A 39 11.63 6.64 -0.73
CA GLY A 39 12.73 7.52 -0.31
C GLY A 39 14.00 6.76 0.07
N ALA A 40 13.87 5.58 0.69
CA ALA A 40 15.01 4.72 1.01
C ALA A 40 15.71 4.17 -0.24
N ASP A 41 14.95 3.91 -1.30
CA ASP A 41 15.42 3.37 -2.60
C ASP A 41 16.24 4.39 -3.41
N GLN A 42 16.18 5.69 -3.06
CA GLN A 42 16.96 6.72 -3.76
C GLN A 42 18.45 6.73 -3.38
N PHE A 43 18.81 6.13 -2.25
CA PHE A 43 20.18 6.09 -1.74
C PHE A 43 20.78 4.71 -1.99
N ASP A 44 22.01 4.66 -2.50
CA ASP A 44 22.72 3.39 -2.68
C ASP A 44 23.24 2.88 -1.32
N GLY A 45 23.04 1.59 -1.03
CA GLY A 45 23.49 0.98 0.22
C GLY A 45 24.98 0.63 0.23
N ASN A 46 25.64 0.64 -0.94
CA ASN A 46 27.03 0.22 -1.08
C ASN A 46 28.05 1.37 -0.94
N ASP A 47 27.62 2.64 -0.95
CA ASP A 47 28.49 3.78 -0.70
C ASP A 47 28.32 4.28 0.75
N ILE A 48 29.44 4.43 1.47
CA ILE A 48 29.49 4.93 2.84
C ILE A 48 28.95 6.36 2.92
N LYS A 49 29.12 7.16 1.85
CA LYS A 49 28.57 8.53 1.77
C LYS A 49 27.04 8.50 1.67
N ASP A 50 26.49 7.72 0.76
CA ASP A 50 25.04 7.58 0.57
C ASP A 50 24.36 7.01 1.84
N ALA A 51 25.03 6.11 2.58
CA ALA A 51 24.52 5.60 3.84
C ALA A 51 24.38 6.68 4.93
N LYS A 52 25.34 7.62 5.01
CA LYS A 52 25.28 8.76 5.93
C LYS A 52 24.16 9.74 5.54
N ASP A 53 24.04 10.03 4.25
CA ASP A 53 23.02 10.93 3.73
C ASP A 53 21.61 10.35 3.90
N LYS A 54 21.45 9.02 3.73
CA LYS A 54 20.22 8.30 4.04
C LYS A 54 19.81 8.45 5.50
N SER A 55 20.76 8.29 6.43
CA SER A 55 20.49 8.47 7.87
C SER A 55 20.07 9.91 8.18
N SER A 56 20.79 10.89 7.63
CA SER A 56 20.45 12.32 7.77
C SER A 56 19.05 12.64 7.22
N TYR A 57 18.71 12.09 6.05
CA TYR A 57 17.38 12.22 5.44
C TYR A 57 16.28 11.70 6.39
N PHE A 58 16.44 10.49 6.93
CA PHE A 58 15.44 9.93 7.86
C PHE A 58 15.37 10.71 9.18
N ASN A 59 16.50 11.19 9.70
CA ASN A 59 16.52 12.04 10.90
C ASN A 59 15.75 13.35 10.67
N TRP A 60 16.00 14.03 9.54
CA TRP A 60 15.28 15.25 9.19
C TRP A 60 13.79 14.99 8.94
N LEU A 61 13.45 13.88 8.28
CA LEU A 61 12.07 13.46 8.05
C LEU A 61 11.32 13.25 9.37
N MET A 62 11.95 12.60 10.36
CA MET A 62 11.35 12.39 11.69
C MET A 62 11.20 13.71 12.44
N PHE A 63 12.22 14.56 12.42
CA PHE A 63 12.16 15.88 13.04
C PHE A 63 11.02 16.73 12.46
N GLY A 64 10.93 16.84 11.14
CA GLY A 64 9.85 17.56 10.46
C GLY A 64 8.47 16.93 10.73
N SER A 65 8.38 15.61 10.87
CA SER A 65 7.14 14.94 11.25
C SER A 65 6.70 15.32 12.66
N CYS A 66 7.62 15.38 13.62
CA CYS A 66 7.30 15.80 15.00
C CYS A 66 6.81 17.25 15.04
N VAL A 67 7.51 18.17 14.35
CA VAL A 67 7.11 19.58 14.27
C VAL A 67 5.74 19.72 13.61
N SER A 68 5.51 19.05 12.48
CA SER A 68 4.23 19.15 11.76
C SER A 68 3.04 18.60 12.57
N ILE A 69 3.20 17.49 13.31
CA ILE A 69 2.16 16.98 14.19
C ILE A 69 1.84 17.97 15.30
N LEU A 70 2.86 18.56 15.92
CA LEU A 70 2.68 19.57 16.98
C LEU A 70 1.95 20.81 16.43
N THR A 71 2.43 21.37 15.31
CA THR A 71 1.79 22.52 14.66
C THR A 71 0.37 22.20 14.23
N PHE A 72 0.13 21.04 13.62
CA PHE A 72 -1.21 20.62 13.19
C PHE A 72 -2.16 20.53 14.38
N ARG A 73 -1.74 19.95 15.51
CA ARG A 73 -2.57 19.83 16.71
C ARG A 73 -2.96 21.19 17.29
N LEU A 74 -2.07 22.17 17.24
CA LEU A 74 -2.33 23.53 17.73
C LEU A 74 -3.20 24.36 16.77
N VAL A 75 -2.96 24.23 15.48
CA VAL A 75 -3.57 25.08 14.44
C VAL A 75 -4.91 24.50 13.97
N SER A 76 -5.04 23.17 13.90
CA SER A 76 -6.22 22.52 13.35
C SER A 76 -7.47 22.69 14.23
N SER A 77 -7.33 22.77 15.56
CA SER A 77 -8.47 23.01 16.44
C SER A 77 -9.03 24.42 16.22
N TYR A 78 -8.16 25.43 16.19
CA TYR A 78 -8.53 26.82 15.93
C TYR A 78 -9.26 26.98 14.58
N ILE A 79 -8.73 26.37 13.51
CA ILE A 79 -9.35 26.48 12.17
C ILE A 79 -10.72 25.80 12.10
N GLN A 80 -10.89 24.66 12.77
CA GLN A 80 -12.13 23.90 12.70
C GLN A 80 -13.22 24.49 13.61
N GLU A 81 -12.84 25.06 14.76
CA GLU A 81 -13.77 25.60 15.74
C GLU A 81 -14.16 27.06 15.43
N ASP A 82 -13.21 27.92 15.02
CA ASP A 82 -13.45 29.36 14.88
C ASP A 82 -13.65 29.85 13.44
N LEU A 83 -13.10 29.15 12.44
CA LEU A 83 -13.13 29.62 11.04
C LEU A 83 -14.20 28.90 10.21
N SER A 84 -13.98 27.63 9.89
CA SER A 84 -14.92 26.80 9.11
C SER A 84 -14.38 25.39 8.90
N TRP A 85 -15.27 24.41 9.01
CA TRP A 85 -14.96 23.01 8.70
C TRP A 85 -14.45 22.83 7.26
N SER A 86 -15.04 23.54 6.29
CA SER A 86 -14.63 23.47 4.88
C SER A 86 -13.17 23.91 4.65
N LEU A 87 -12.70 24.94 5.36
CA LEU A 87 -11.29 25.38 5.28
C LEU A 87 -10.34 24.35 5.92
N GLY A 88 -10.76 23.72 7.01
CA GLY A 88 -10.01 22.66 7.69
C GLY A 88 -9.68 21.47 6.78
N PHE A 89 -10.58 21.10 5.86
CA PHE A 89 -10.34 20.03 4.88
C PHE A 89 -9.78 20.55 3.54
N GLY A 90 -10.13 21.78 3.15
CA GLY A 90 -9.69 22.38 1.90
C GLY A 90 -8.17 22.60 1.86
N ILE A 91 -7.59 23.13 2.95
CA ILE A 91 -6.16 23.44 3.00
C ILE A 91 -5.29 22.18 2.81
N PRO A 92 -5.47 21.08 3.59
CA PRO A 92 -4.71 19.84 3.37
C PRO A 92 -4.93 19.24 1.98
N SER A 93 -6.13 19.38 1.40
CA SER A 93 -6.43 18.87 0.06
C SER A 93 -5.59 19.57 -1.02
N VAL A 94 -5.48 20.89 -0.98
CA VAL A 94 -4.64 21.66 -1.91
C VAL A 94 -3.16 21.29 -1.75
N PHE A 95 -2.67 21.17 -0.52
CA PHE A 95 -1.29 20.74 -0.28
C PHE A 95 -1.02 19.31 -0.78
N MET A 96 -1.98 18.40 -0.65
CA MET A 96 -1.86 17.04 -1.19
C MET A 96 -1.78 17.05 -2.72
N LEU A 97 -2.60 17.84 -3.40
CA LEU A 97 -2.56 17.99 -4.87
C LEU A 97 -1.23 18.60 -5.34
N LEU A 98 -0.73 19.61 -4.62
CA LEU A 98 0.56 20.22 -4.91
C LEU A 98 1.71 19.23 -4.70
N ALA A 99 1.70 18.47 -3.60
CA ALA A 99 2.69 17.43 -3.33
C ALA A 99 2.68 16.35 -4.41
N LEU A 100 1.48 15.91 -4.84
CA LEU A 100 1.33 14.96 -5.95
C LEU A 100 1.88 15.54 -7.26
N PHE A 101 1.59 16.80 -7.57
CA PHE A 101 2.11 17.48 -8.76
C PHE A 101 3.64 17.54 -8.76
N LEU A 102 4.25 17.96 -7.65
CA LEU A 102 5.70 17.99 -7.49
C LEU A 102 6.33 16.59 -7.58
N PHE A 103 5.67 15.60 -6.98
CA PHE A 103 6.09 14.20 -7.08
C PHE A 103 6.09 13.72 -8.53
N LEU A 104 5.01 13.99 -9.27
CA LEU A 104 4.90 13.62 -10.68
C LEU A 104 5.93 14.35 -11.55
N LEU A 105 6.19 15.64 -11.28
CA LEU A 105 7.22 16.41 -11.98
C LEU A 105 8.63 15.84 -11.73
N GLY A 106 8.92 15.41 -10.50
CA GLY A 106 10.16 14.77 -10.11
C GLY A 106 10.37 13.36 -10.68
N THR A 107 9.34 12.75 -11.29
CA THR A 107 9.40 11.39 -11.84
C THR A 107 10.56 11.18 -12.82
N LYS A 108 10.99 12.21 -13.54
CA LYS A 108 12.13 12.09 -14.48
C LYS A 108 13.50 12.04 -13.78
N THR A 109 13.60 12.50 -12.54
CA THR A 109 14.85 12.60 -11.77
C THR A 109 15.02 11.47 -10.77
N TYR A 110 13.94 10.75 -10.44
CA TYR A 110 13.98 9.63 -9.51
C TYR A 110 14.83 8.47 -10.05
N ARG A 111 15.70 7.90 -9.20
CA ARG A 111 16.43 6.67 -9.51
C ARG A 111 15.45 5.51 -9.42
N PHE A 112 14.68 5.31 -10.48
CA PHE A 112 14.02 4.04 -10.70
C PHE A 112 15.12 3.05 -11.00
N SER A 113 15.48 2.22 -10.01
CA SER A 113 16.52 1.22 -10.16
C SER A 113 16.34 0.48 -11.48
N THR A 114 17.24 0.77 -12.42
CA THR A 114 17.39 0.12 -13.73
C THR A 114 17.79 -1.35 -13.58
N ALA A 115 17.49 -2.00 -12.45
CA ALA A 115 17.42 -3.45 -12.32
C ALA A 115 16.13 -4.04 -12.93
N ARG A 116 15.40 -3.26 -13.74
CA ARG A 116 14.16 -3.65 -14.44
C ARG A 116 14.33 -3.71 -15.96
N GLU A 117 15.56 -3.77 -16.47
CA GLU A 117 15.82 -3.92 -17.91
C GLU A 117 15.46 -5.32 -18.45
N GLY A 118 15.18 -6.31 -17.58
CA GLY A 118 14.80 -7.66 -18.01
C GLY A 118 13.63 -8.31 -17.27
N LYS A 119 13.06 -7.68 -16.22
CA LYS A 119 11.98 -8.28 -15.43
C LYS A 119 10.64 -7.62 -15.73
N LYS A 120 9.75 -8.39 -16.38
CA LYS A 120 8.32 -8.05 -16.58
C LYS A 120 7.75 -7.43 -15.30
N ASN A 121 7.01 -6.34 -15.47
CA ASN A 121 6.40 -5.54 -14.42
C ASN A 121 5.84 -6.46 -13.28
N PRO A 122 6.31 -6.40 -12.01
CA PRO A 122 5.79 -7.19 -10.89
C PRO A 122 4.27 -7.26 -10.81
N PHE A 123 3.57 -6.17 -11.13
CA PHE A 123 2.10 -6.16 -11.23
C PHE A 123 1.56 -7.03 -12.39
N ALA A 124 2.24 -7.05 -13.53
CA ALA A 124 1.92 -7.95 -14.64
C ALA A 124 2.20 -9.42 -14.27
N ARG A 125 3.22 -9.70 -13.46
CA ARG A 125 3.53 -11.05 -12.97
C ARG A 125 2.47 -11.54 -11.96
N ILE A 126 2.10 -10.70 -11.00
CA ILE A 126 1.07 -11.02 -10.00
C ILE A 126 -0.30 -11.22 -10.68
N SER A 127 -0.69 -10.35 -11.61
CA SER A 127 -1.93 -10.51 -12.37
C SER A 127 -1.92 -11.77 -13.24
N HIS A 128 -0.77 -12.11 -13.85
CA HIS A 128 -0.62 -13.36 -14.60
C HIS A 128 -0.79 -14.60 -13.70
N VAL A 129 -0.20 -14.61 -12.50
CA VAL A 129 -0.39 -15.72 -11.54
C VAL A 129 -1.85 -15.83 -11.09
N PHE A 130 -2.52 -14.70 -10.84
CA PHE A 130 -3.92 -14.69 -10.46
C PHE A 130 -4.83 -15.18 -11.59
N MET A 131 -4.59 -14.73 -12.82
CA MET A 131 -5.28 -15.20 -14.02
C MET A 131 -5.03 -16.69 -14.29
N ALA A 132 -3.79 -17.17 -14.10
CA ALA A 132 -3.45 -18.58 -14.24
C ALA A 132 -4.14 -19.44 -13.17
N ALA A 133 -4.22 -18.97 -11.93
CA ALA A 133 -4.94 -19.64 -10.85
C ALA A 133 -6.45 -19.68 -11.10
N LEU A 134 -7.03 -18.61 -11.63
CA LEU A 134 -8.44 -18.55 -12.05
C LEU A 134 -8.73 -19.50 -13.22
N LYS A 135 -7.86 -19.52 -14.23
CA LYS A 135 -7.97 -20.41 -15.39
C LYS A 135 -7.79 -21.89 -15.01
N ASN A 136 -6.92 -22.19 -14.04
CA ASN A 136 -6.70 -23.56 -13.54
C ASN A 136 -7.81 -24.02 -12.57
N ARG A 137 -8.68 -23.12 -12.10
CA ARG A 137 -9.88 -23.46 -11.33
C ARG A 137 -11.01 -23.99 -12.22
N THR A 138 -10.89 -23.86 -13.54
CA THR A 138 -11.86 -24.29 -14.55
C THR A 138 -11.52 -25.65 -15.19
N GLN A 139 -10.37 -26.25 -14.85
CA GLN A 139 -9.98 -27.57 -15.35
C GLN A 139 -10.33 -28.67 -14.33
N PRO A 140 -11.15 -29.68 -14.67
CA PRO A 140 -11.49 -30.78 -13.77
C PRO A 140 -10.32 -31.76 -13.57
N ASP A 141 -10.28 -32.35 -12.37
CA ASP A 141 -9.25 -33.27 -11.87
C ASP A 141 -9.05 -34.52 -12.74
N SER A 142 -8.03 -34.50 -13.58
CA SER A 142 -7.20 -35.64 -13.97
C SER A 142 -5.86 -34.97 -14.27
N TYR A 143 -4.72 -35.31 -13.66
CA TYR A 143 -3.89 -36.49 -13.89
C TYR A 143 -2.96 -36.62 -12.67
N ILE A 144 -2.93 -37.81 -12.07
CA ILE A 144 -2.07 -38.19 -10.94
C ILE A 144 -0.68 -38.58 -11.47
N ALA A 145 0.37 -38.30 -10.67
CA ALA A 145 1.61 -39.08 -10.47
C ALA A 145 2.93 -38.35 -10.76
N ASN A 146 3.61 -37.90 -9.69
CA ASN A 146 5.05 -38.12 -9.56
C ASN A 146 5.38 -38.32 -8.05
N PRO A 147 5.82 -39.51 -7.60
CA PRO A 147 5.91 -39.90 -6.19
C PRO A 147 7.25 -39.53 -5.51
N ASN A 148 7.96 -38.49 -5.96
CA ASN A 148 9.36 -38.28 -5.56
C ASN A 148 9.59 -37.10 -4.60
N GLU A 149 8.59 -36.26 -4.34
CA GLU A 149 8.74 -35.05 -3.49
C GLU A 149 7.86 -35.07 -2.22
N THR A 150 7.46 -36.26 -1.78
CA THR A 150 6.63 -36.44 -0.59
C THR A 150 7.39 -36.28 0.73
N LEU A 151 8.73 -36.17 0.72
CA LEU A 151 9.52 -36.21 1.96
C LEU A 151 9.85 -34.85 2.58
N LEU A 152 9.85 -33.73 1.84
CA LEU A 152 10.03 -32.39 2.43
C LEU A 152 8.73 -31.59 2.59
N THR A 153 7.59 -32.18 2.20
CA THR A 153 6.27 -31.55 2.25
C THR A 153 5.53 -31.81 3.56
N HIS A 154 6.18 -32.45 4.55
CA HIS A 154 5.53 -32.86 5.79
C HIS A 154 5.30 -31.71 6.80
N GLN A 155 5.81 -30.50 6.56
CA GLN A 155 5.75 -29.42 7.57
C GLN A 155 5.23 -28.07 7.06
N SER A 156 4.67 -27.99 5.85
CA SER A 156 4.10 -26.73 5.33
C SER A 156 2.58 -26.70 5.51
N SER A 157 2.15 -25.95 6.52
CA SER A 157 0.78 -25.63 6.95
C SER A 157 -0.36 -25.88 5.94
N LYS A 158 -1.38 -26.61 6.40
CA LYS A 158 -2.65 -26.94 5.71
C LYS A 158 -3.47 -25.71 5.23
N GLN A 159 -3.04 -24.49 5.55
CA GLN A 159 -3.81 -23.25 5.34
C GLN A 159 -3.84 -22.76 3.88
N PHE A 160 -2.88 -23.15 3.02
CA PHE A 160 -2.79 -22.63 1.64
C PHE A 160 -2.76 -23.73 0.58
N ARG A 161 -3.70 -24.67 0.66
CA ARG A 161 -3.83 -25.81 -0.27
C ARG A 161 -4.03 -25.38 -1.74
N PHE A 162 -4.60 -24.19 -1.97
CA PHE A 162 -4.81 -23.65 -3.32
C PHE A 162 -3.51 -23.18 -4.01
N LEU A 163 -2.53 -22.69 -3.24
CA LEU A 163 -1.23 -22.25 -3.78
C LEU A 163 -0.36 -23.43 -4.19
N ASN A 164 -0.50 -24.59 -3.53
CA ASN A 164 0.19 -25.81 -3.94
C ASN A 164 -0.23 -26.30 -5.34
N LYS A 165 -1.46 -26.00 -5.81
CA LYS A 165 -1.88 -26.29 -7.20
C LYS A 165 -1.18 -25.40 -8.24
N ALA A 166 -0.57 -24.28 -7.84
CA ALA A 166 0.21 -23.40 -8.72
C ALA A 166 1.67 -23.87 -8.89
N ALA A 167 2.13 -24.84 -8.10
CA ALA A 167 3.48 -25.41 -8.18
C ALA A 167 3.77 -26.15 -9.50
N ILE A 168 2.74 -26.40 -10.32
CA ILE A 168 2.87 -27.07 -11.63
C ILE A 168 3.36 -26.10 -12.73
N SER A 169 3.31 -24.78 -12.52
CA SER A 169 3.71 -23.79 -13.53
C SER A 169 4.57 -22.63 -13.01
N CYS A 170 4.92 -22.61 -11.72
CA CYS A 170 5.72 -21.54 -11.11
C CYS A 170 6.95 -22.09 -10.39
N SER A 171 8.02 -21.29 -10.38
CA SER A 171 9.24 -21.59 -9.64
C SER A 171 8.98 -21.49 -8.14
N PHE A 172 9.65 -22.31 -7.33
CA PHE A 172 9.53 -22.35 -5.87
C PHE A 172 9.68 -20.96 -5.21
N ALA A 173 10.55 -20.09 -5.77
CA ALA A 173 10.74 -18.72 -5.30
C ALA A 173 9.48 -17.84 -5.42
N GLU A 174 8.64 -18.07 -6.43
CA GLU A 174 7.39 -17.34 -6.64
C GLU A 174 6.32 -17.71 -5.60
N ILE A 175 6.35 -18.96 -5.15
CA ILE A 175 5.43 -19.50 -4.16
C ILE A 175 5.78 -18.95 -2.77
N GLU A 176 7.06 -18.83 -2.45
CA GLU A 176 7.51 -18.24 -1.18
C GLU A 176 7.23 -16.74 -1.11
N GLU A 177 7.41 -15.97 -2.20
CA GLU A 177 7.02 -14.56 -2.23
C GLU A 177 5.50 -14.38 -2.07
N ALA A 178 4.69 -15.18 -2.76
CA ALA A 178 3.24 -15.13 -2.61
C ALA A 178 2.77 -15.52 -1.19
N LYS A 179 3.40 -16.53 -0.58
CA LYS A 179 3.15 -16.90 0.82
C LYS A 179 3.59 -15.82 1.80
N ALA A 180 4.71 -15.15 1.55
CA ALA A 180 5.18 -14.04 2.38
C ALA A 180 4.19 -12.86 2.35
N VAL A 181 3.68 -12.51 1.16
CA VAL A 181 2.65 -11.48 1.00
C VAL A 181 1.33 -11.89 1.69
N LEU A 182 0.95 -13.16 1.60
CA LEU A 182 -0.29 -13.64 2.22
C LEU A 182 -0.19 -13.77 3.75
N LYS A 183 1.00 -14.01 4.29
CA LYS A 183 1.30 -13.97 5.73
C LYS A 183 1.36 -12.54 6.29
N LEU A 184 1.56 -11.53 5.44
CA LEU A 184 1.52 -10.11 5.84
C LEU A 184 0.09 -9.58 5.98
N VAL A 185 -0.91 -10.32 5.49
CA VAL A 185 -2.32 -10.02 5.76
C VAL A 185 -2.68 -10.74 7.07
N PRO A 186 -2.97 -10.03 8.17
CA PRO A 186 -3.50 -10.67 9.36
C PRO A 186 -4.89 -11.21 9.03
N CYS A 187 -4.99 -12.51 8.79
CA CYS A 187 -6.26 -13.22 8.93
C CYS A 187 -6.58 -13.25 10.42
N GLY A 188 -7.52 -12.40 10.84
CA GLY A 188 -8.24 -12.57 12.11
C GLY A 188 -9.09 -13.84 12.10
#